data_AF-A0A815MCT8-F1
#
_entry.id   AF-A0A815MCT8-F1
#
_cell.length_a   1.000
_cell.length_b   1.000
_cell.length_c   1.000
_cell.angle_alpha   90.00
_cell.angle_beta   90.00
_cell.angle_gamma   90.00
#
_symmetry.space_group_name_H-M   'P 1'
#
loop_
_entity.id
_entity.type
_entity.pdbx_description
1 polymer ?
#
loop_
_entity_poly.entity_id
_entity_poly.type
_entity_poly.pdbx_seq_one_letter_code
_entity_poly.pdbx_strand_id
1 'polypeptide(L)'
;MLTTNTTSNLPLTIKTQPLTKKQNLSECRICGAPAQYANFGAISCSSCKMFFKRTANIEQKTFKCNFGDNCEIKRDNHHMCTSCRLKKCFQYGMSTDKFRPPRPKKSKTKSLVKVEPRYQLEKLSILNSLEPDHSLLTTSQWTLLSNLYNTFDESQLLILGKSLVDTHNSSQPINVTYERLVENYLLSIYEATGRYLRLNDDICKLSFSDRSILLRNAADNVSCMAGAFIAHHFGLFSLDSFLKIMAAMFDKRGISLTLWTMKFINPDIIIYKIALSLFALSKTIYLYSPDISIDSSNSSTLFHIQNKYAEVTWKYLIYRYGWYEAVKHFHNIIYWLVALTTSITHIQTFSTHVYNIDSLVELTELTLILDDVEETIETK
;
A
#
# COMPACT_ATOMS: atom_id res chain seq x y z
N MET A 1 -26.33 0.31 -74.27
CA MET A 1 -24.97 0.10 -74.82
C MET A 1 -24.00 0.24 -73.65
N LEU A 2 -23.52 -0.91 -73.15
CA LEU A 2 -22.11 -1.36 -73.27
C LEU A 2 -21.19 -0.52 -72.36
N THR A 3 -20.91 -0.97 -71.12
CA THR A 3 -19.75 -1.79 -70.68
C THR A 3 -18.42 -0.99 -70.76
N THR A 4 -17.54 -0.89 -69.76
CA THR A 4 -16.85 -1.93 -68.95
C THR A 4 -16.15 -1.25 -67.75
N ASN A 5 -16.34 -1.72 -66.52
CA ASN A 5 -15.45 -2.63 -65.77
C ASN A 5 -13.97 -2.21 -65.63
N THR A 6 -13.54 -1.99 -64.38
CA THR A 6 -12.52 -2.87 -63.75
C THR A 6 -12.72 -2.94 -62.24
N THR A 7 -13.36 -4.02 -61.83
CA THR A 7 -13.28 -4.66 -60.51
C THR A 7 -11.96 -5.41 -60.35
N SER A 8 -11.40 -5.44 -59.14
CA SER A 8 -10.80 -6.65 -58.53
C SER A 8 -10.55 -6.34 -57.05
N ASN A 9 -11.44 -6.72 -56.12
CA ASN A 9 -11.48 -8.02 -55.42
C ASN A 9 -10.09 -8.52 -54.99
N LEU A 10 -9.72 -8.43 -53.70
CA LEU A 10 -10.05 -9.31 -52.55
C LEU A 10 -8.79 -10.18 -52.23
N PRO A 11 -8.78 -11.06 -51.22
CA PRO A 11 -8.83 -10.95 -49.76
C PRO A 11 -7.42 -11.18 -49.13
N LEU A 12 -7.30 -11.23 -47.80
CA LEU A 12 -6.85 -12.43 -47.06
C LEU A 12 -6.53 -12.14 -45.58
N THR A 13 -7.44 -12.64 -44.75
CA THR A 13 -7.20 -13.42 -43.53
C THR A 13 -5.73 -13.71 -43.20
N ILE A 14 -5.20 -13.09 -42.13
CA ILE A 14 -3.90 -13.50 -41.58
C ILE A 14 -4.12 -14.64 -40.59
N LYS A 15 -3.91 -15.86 -41.08
CA LYS A 15 -3.73 -17.06 -40.26
C LYS A 15 -2.43 -16.92 -39.46
N THR A 16 -2.49 -17.24 -38.17
CA THR A 16 -1.30 -17.42 -37.32
C THR A 16 -0.65 -18.78 -37.61
N GLN A 17 0.61 -18.78 -38.06
CA GLN A 17 1.50 -19.96 -38.04
C GLN A 17 2.89 -19.58 -37.50
N PRO A 18 3.67 -20.54 -36.94
CA PRO A 18 4.87 -20.29 -36.17
C PRO A 18 6.16 -20.12 -37.00
N LEU A 19 7.20 -19.61 -36.33
CA LEU A 19 8.48 -19.08 -36.84
C LEU A 19 9.36 -20.03 -37.68
N THR A 20 9.94 -19.49 -38.77
CA THR A 20 11.31 -19.81 -39.24
C THR A 20 12.01 -18.57 -39.84
N LYS A 21 13.34 -18.63 -39.94
CA LYS A 21 14.39 -17.56 -39.94
C LYS A 21 14.49 -16.63 -41.18
N LYS A 22 15.19 -15.50 -40.93
CA LYS A 22 15.67 -14.38 -41.79
C LYS A 22 14.62 -13.34 -42.19
N GLN A 23 14.37 -12.36 -41.32
CA GLN A 23 13.53 -11.20 -41.63
C GLN A 23 14.38 -9.98 -41.99
N ASN A 24 14.14 -9.41 -43.18
CA ASN A 24 14.58 -8.07 -43.55
C ASN A 24 14.06 -7.08 -42.50
N LEU A 25 14.97 -6.39 -41.79
CA LEU A 25 14.56 -5.32 -40.88
C LEU A 25 14.01 -4.16 -41.70
N SER A 26 12.75 -3.83 -41.49
CA SER A 26 12.13 -2.59 -41.98
C SER A 26 12.52 -1.40 -41.10
N GLU A 27 12.31 -0.17 -41.55
CA GLU A 27 12.55 1.03 -40.73
C GLU A 27 11.29 1.44 -39.93
N CYS A 28 11.50 1.88 -38.69
CA CYS A 28 10.45 2.45 -37.85
C CYS A 28 9.89 3.71 -38.51
N ARG A 29 8.59 3.72 -38.80
CA ARG A 29 7.92 4.88 -39.43
C ARG A 29 7.89 6.15 -38.56
N ILE A 30 8.24 6.02 -37.27
CA ILE A 30 8.24 7.14 -36.32
C ILE A 30 9.61 7.81 -36.26
N CYS A 31 10.68 7.03 -36.04
CA CYS A 31 12.02 7.54 -35.80
C CYS A 31 13.12 7.00 -36.73
N GLY A 32 12.79 6.13 -37.69
CA GLY A 32 13.75 5.53 -38.63
C GLY A 32 14.62 4.40 -38.06
N ALA A 33 14.56 4.13 -36.75
CA ALA A 33 15.32 3.02 -36.15
C ALA A 33 14.88 1.64 -36.72
N PRO A 34 15.77 0.63 -36.75
CA PRO A 34 15.40 -0.70 -37.23
C PRO A 34 14.19 -1.27 -36.49
N ALA A 35 13.24 -1.81 -37.24
CA ALA A 35 11.97 -2.34 -36.77
C ALA A 35 11.64 -3.64 -37.50
N GLN A 36 11.19 -4.64 -36.74
CA GLN A 36 10.87 -5.95 -37.30
C GLN A 36 9.38 -6.16 -37.50
N TYR A 37 8.53 -5.46 -36.74
CA TYR A 37 7.09 -5.75 -36.68
C TYR A 37 6.24 -4.48 -36.62
N ALA A 38 4.99 -4.59 -37.05
CA ALA A 38 3.95 -3.59 -36.80
C ALA A 38 3.51 -3.66 -35.33
N ASN A 39 3.56 -2.54 -34.62
CA ASN A 39 3.01 -2.40 -33.27
C ASN A 39 1.88 -1.37 -33.31
N PHE A 40 0.73 -1.73 -32.73
CA PHE A 40 -0.44 -0.85 -32.63
C PHE A 40 -0.93 -0.28 -33.97
N GLY A 41 -0.57 -0.86 -35.11
CA GLY A 41 -0.98 -0.42 -36.44
C GLY A 41 0.12 0.16 -37.33
N ALA A 42 1.32 0.42 -36.79
CA ALA A 42 2.44 0.95 -37.56
C ALA A 42 3.75 0.17 -37.35
N ILE A 43 4.55 0.00 -38.40
CA ILE A 43 5.93 -0.53 -38.28
C ILE A 43 6.74 0.41 -37.40
N SER A 44 7.21 -0.11 -36.26
CA SER A 44 7.84 0.71 -35.23
C SER A 44 8.87 -0.07 -34.42
N CYS A 45 9.89 0.62 -33.94
CA CYS A 45 10.90 0.04 -33.06
C CYS A 45 10.34 -0.19 -31.64
N SER A 46 11.05 -0.97 -30.82
CA SER A 46 10.69 -1.27 -29.43
C SER A 46 10.50 -0.01 -28.58
N SER A 47 11.36 1.00 -28.79
CA SER A 47 11.29 2.30 -28.09
C SER A 47 9.99 3.04 -28.43
N CYS A 48 9.63 3.18 -29.71
CA CYS A 48 8.39 3.86 -30.11
C CYS A 48 7.13 3.08 -29.72
N LYS A 49 7.19 1.74 -29.72
CA LYS A 49 6.13 0.89 -29.18
C LYS A 49 5.86 1.18 -27.71
N MET A 50 6.90 1.16 -26.87
CA MET A 50 6.75 1.35 -25.43
C MET A 50 6.36 2.79 -25.09
N PHE A 51 6.93 3.75 -25.82
CA PHE A 51 6.51 5.15 -25.75
C PHE A 51 5.01 5.29 -26.02
N PHE A 52 4.52 4.80 -27.16
CA PHE A 52 3.10 4.89 -27.51
C PHE A 52 2.21 4.22 -26.45
N LYS A 53 2.59 3.05 -25.93
CA LYS A 53 1.82 2.37 -24.87
C LYS A 53 1.69 3.18 -23.58
N ARG A 54 2.72 3.96 -23.21
CA ARG A 54 2.73 4.79 -22.00
C ARG A 54 2.01 6.12 -22.21
N THR A 55 2.09 6.67 -23.40
CA THR A 55 1.74 8.08 -23.65
C THR A 55 0.41 8.25 -24.37
N ALA A 56 -0.08 7.25 -25.13
CA ALA A 56 -1.26 7.41 -25.99
C ALA A 56 -2.60 7.59 -25.24
N ASN A 57 -2.67 7.20 -23.97
CA ASN A 57 -3.86 7.39 -23.12
C ASN A 57 -3.77 8.65 -22.24
N ILE A 58 -2.67 9.39 -22.30
CA ILE A 58 -2.52 10.68 -21.63
C ILE A 58 -3.10 11.74 -22.57
N GLU A 59 -3.81 12.74 -22.04
CA GLU A 59 -4.39 13.80 -22.86
C GLU A 59 -3.30 14.49 -23.70
N GLN A 60 -3.53 14.63 -25.01
CA GLN A 60 -2.52 15.21 -25.91
C GLN A 60 -2.14 16.65 -25.51
N LYS A 61 -3.07 17.39 -24.88
CA LYS A 61 -2.86 18.75 -24.36
C LYS A 61 -1.81 18.81 -23.24
N THR A 62 -1.49 17.69 -22.59
CA THR A 62 -0.46 17.58 -21.55
C THR A 62 0.94 17.74 -22.13
N PHE A 63 1.15 17.43 -23.41
CA PHE A 63 2.47 17.54 -24.05
C PHE A 63 2.57 18.80 -24.90
N LYS A 64 3.27 19.82 -24.39
CA LYS A 64 3.61 21.03 -25.15
C LYS A 64 4.90 20.83 -25.95
N CYS A 65 4.90 21.29 -27.20
CA CYS A 65 6.13 21.38 -27.99
C CYS A 65 6.83 22.71 -27.72
N ASN A 66 8.14 22.67 -27.49
CA ASN A 66 8.96 23.87 -27.28
C ASN A 66 9.54 24.45 -28.58
N PHE A 67 9.27 23.82 -29.73
CA PHE A 67 9.93 24.10 -31.01
C PHE A 67 8.93 24.22 -32.19
N GLY A 68 7.70 24.69 -31.93
CA GLY A 68 6.74 25.03 -32.98
C GLY A 68 6.01 23.85 -33.64
N ASP A 69 5.74 22.77 -32.89
CA ASP A 69 4.89 21.62 -33.28
C ASP A 69 5.28 20.84 -34.56
N ASN A 70 6.50 21.05 -35.06
CA ASN A 70 7.04 20.43 -36.27
C ASN A 70 8.42 19.79 -36.05
N CYS A 71 8.72 19.29 -34.85
CA CYS A 71 10.01 18.66 -34.56
C CYS A 71 10.26 17.43 -35.44
N GLU A 72 11.44 17.38 -36.05
CA GLU A 72 11.87 16.20 -36.78
C GLU A 72 12.23 15.05 -35.82
N ILE A 73 11.49 13.94 -35.91
CA ILE A 73 11.70 12.75 -35.08
C ILE A 73 12.60 11.75 -35.81
N LYS A 74 13.84 11.61 -35.34
CA LYS A 74 14.89 10.67 -35.76
C LYS A 74 15.32 9.78 -34.59
N ARG A 75 16.11 8.73 -34.87
CA ARG A 75 16.55 7.75 -33.87
C ARG A 75 17.22 8.43 -32.66
N ASP A 76 18.09 9.40 -32.91
CA ASP A 76 18.94 9.96 -31.85
C ASP A 76 18.26 11.10 -31.08
N ASN A 77 17.27 11.77 -31.67
CA ASN A 77 16.60 12.93 -31.07
C ASN A 77 15.13 12.67 -30.70
N HIS A 78 14.62 11.44 -30.86
CA HIS A 78 13.20 11.16 -30.65
C HIS A 78 12.70 11.46 -29.22
N HIS A 79 13.61 11.58 -28.25
CA HIS A 79 13.27 11.89 -26.86
C HIS A 79 13.11 13.41 -26.62
N MET A 80 13.57 14.26 -27.53
CA MET A 80 13.59 15.73 -27.36
C MET A 80 12.21 16.38 -27.41
N CYS A 81 11.22 15.73 -28.03
CA CYS A 81 9.86 16.27 -28.08
C CYS A 81 8.79 15.16 -28.02
N THR A 82 8.23 14.97 -26.83
CA THR A 82 7.13 14.03 -26.57
C THR A 82 5.89 14.36 -27.38
N SER A 83 5.53 15.64 -27.51
CA SER A 83 4.35 16.09 -28.25
C SER A 83 4.42 15.71 -29.73
N CYS A 84 5.48 16.11 -30.44
CA CYS A 84 5.66 15.80 -31.85
C CYS A 84 5.85 14.30 -32.09
N ARG A 85 6.51 13.57 -31.18
CA ARG A 85 6.65 12.12 -31.29
C ARG A 85 5.31 11.40 -31.18
N LEU A 86 4.46 11.80 -30.23
CA LEU A 86 3.14 11.20 -30.05
C LEU A 86 2.21 11.53 -31.22
N LYS A 87 2.21 12.78 -31.68
CA LYS A 87 1.49 13.21 -32.89
C LYS A 87 1.89 12.36 -34.09
N LYS A 88 3.19 12.13 -34.29
CA LYS A 88 3.72 11.28 -35.37
C LYS A 88 3.28 9.81 -35.19
N CYS A 89 3.22 9.26 -33.98
CA CYS A 89 2.69 7.91 -33.75
C CYS A 89 1.27 7.74 -34.26
N PHE A 90 0.35 8.66 -33.92
CA PHE A 90 -1.02 8.63 -34.41
C PHE A 90 -1.10 8.87 -35.93
N GLN A 91 -0.33 9.82 -36.46
CA GLN A 91 -0.27 10.12 -37.89
C GLN A 91 0.09 8.89 -38.74
N TYR A 92 0.99 8.04 -38.25
CA TYR A 92 1.40 6.81 -38.94
C TYR A 92 0.53 5.59 -38.60
N GLY A 93 -0.63 5.80 -37.95
CA GLY A 93 -1.66 4.77 -37.77
C GLY A 93 -1.50 3.92 -36.52
N MET A 94 -0.73 4.37 -35.52
CA MET A 94 -0.79 3.75 -34.19
C MET A 94 -2.12 4.13 -33.52
N SER A 95 -2.88 3.14 -33.02
CA SER A 95 -4.16 3.35 -32.32
C SER A 95 -4.20 2.60 -30.99
N THR A 96 -4.83 3.22 -29.99
CA THR A 96 -5.11 2.67 -28.66
C THR A 96 -6.15 1.54 -28.71
N ASP A 97 -7.01 1.49 -29.73
CA ASP A 97 -8.00 0.40 -29.92
C ASP A 97 -7.33 -0.97 -30.11
N LYS A 98 -6.06 -0.96 -30.53
CA LYS A 98 -5.24 -2.17 -30.72
C LYS A 98 -4.52 -2.59 -29.45
N PHE A 99 -4.80 -1.95 -28.32
CA PHE A 99 -4.35 -2.42 -27.01
C PHE A 99 -5.13 -3.70 -26.68
N ARG A 100 -4.41 -4.81 -26.58
CA ARG A 100 -5.05 -6.07 -26.17
C ARG A 100 -5.60 -5.91 -24.75
N PRO A 101 -6.88 -6.23 -24.49
CA PRO A 101 -7.37 -6.39 -23.13
C PRO A 101 -6.51 -7.44 -22.42
N PRO A 102 -6.26 -7.31 -21.10
CA PRO A 102 -5.46 -8.27 -20.35
C PRO A 102 -6.02 -9.68 -20.58
N ARG A 103 -5.19 -10.59 -21.08
CA ARG A 103 -5.61 -11.98 -21.36
C ARG A 103 -5.78 -12.72 -20.03
N PRO A 104 -6.94 -13.36 -19.76
CA PRO A 104 -7.09 -14.25 -18.63
C PRO A 104 -6.19 -15.48 -18.85
N LYS A 105 -5.32 -15.79 -17.88
CA LYS A 105 -4.47 -16.98 -17.90
C LYS A 105 -5.38 -18.22 -17.77
N LYS A 106 -5.51 -19.03 -18.83
CA LYS A 106 -6.17 -20.35 -18.75
C LYS A 106 -5.19 -21.36 -18.13
N SER A 107 -5.39 -21.74 -16.87
CA SER A 107 -4.81 -22.96 -16.29
C SER A 107 -5.91 -24.02 -16.15
N LYS A 108 -5.68 -25.20 -16.75
CA LYS A 108 -6.47 -26.40 -16.49
C LYS A 108 -6.12 -26.95 -15.11
N THR A 109 -6.81 -26.51 -14.06
CA THR A 109 -7.04 -27.29 -12.82
C THR A 109 -8.29 -26.74 -12.15
N LYS A 110 -9.20 -27.64 -11.75
CA LYS A 110 -10.41 -27.32 -10.99
C LYS A 110 -10.05 -26.64 -9.66
N SER A 111 -10.90 -25.69 -9.27
CA SER A 111 -11.06 -25.07 -7.94
C SER A 111 -9.81 -24.51 -7.25
N LEU A 112 -9.73 -23.18 -7.17
CA LEU A 112 -9.55 -22.38 -5.94
C LEU A 112 -9.28 -20.93 -6.37
N VAL A 113 -10.05 -20.01 -5.78
CA VAL A 113 -9.96 -18.56 -6.00
C VAL A 113 -8.54 -18.09 -5.64
N LYS A 114 -7.74 -17.72 -6.65
CA LYS A 114 -6.48 -17.00 -6.41
C LYS A 114 -6.81 -15.55 -6.08
N VAL A 115 -6.93 -15.25 -4.79
CA VAL A 115 -6.76 -13.89 -4.28
C VAL A 115 -5.25 -13.61 -4.36
N GLU A 116 -4.82 -13.00 -5.46
CA GLU A 116 -3.51 -12.34 -5.52
C GLU A 116 -3.62 -11.10 -4.60
N PRO A 117 -2.73 -10.87 -3.61
CA PRO A 117 -2.95 -9.83 -2.63
C PRO A 117 -2.90 -8.46 -3.31
N ARG A 118 -4.06 -7.81 -3.42
CA ARG A 118 -4.23 -6.41 -3.86
C ARG A 118 -3.17 -5.49 -3.23
N TYR A 119 -2.78 -5.82 -2.00
CA TYR A 119 -1.72 -5.23 -1.19
C TYR A 119 -0.33 -5.11 -1.85
N GLN A 120 0.19 -6.17 -2.48
CA GLN A 120 1.54 -6.14 -3.06
C GLN A 120 1.60 -5.31 -4.36
N LEU A 121 0.50 -5.30 -5.11
CA LEU A 121 0.34 -4.45 -6.29
C LEU A 121 0.17 -2.98 -5.89
N GLU A 122 -0.51 -2.72 -4.77
CA GLU A 122 -0.69 -1.38 -4.20
C GLU A 122 0.63 -0.81 -3.66
N LYS A 123 1.43 -1.63 -2.94
CA LYS A 123 2.80 -1.34 -2.46
C LYS A 123 3.73 -0.80 -3.56
N LEU A 124 3.71 -1.42 -4.75
CA LEU A 124 4.55 -1.00 -5.89
C LEU A 124 3.98 0.21 -6.64
N SER A 125 2.67 0.44 -6.58
CA SER A 125 2.02 1.60 -7.23
C SER A 125 2.24 2.91 -6.47
N ILE A 126 2.28 2.83 -5.13
CA ILE A 126 2.43 3.98 -4.22
C ILE A 126 3.84 4.57 -4.31
N LEU A 127 4.89 3.73 -4.28
CA LEU A 127 6.28 4.16 -4.40
C LEU A 127 6.58 4.90 -5.71
N ASN A 128 5.83 4.59 -6.78
CA ASN A 128 6.01 5.21 -8.09
C ASN A 128 5.12 6.46 -8.33
N SER A 129 4.32 6.86 -7.33
CA SER A 129 3.37 7.99 -7.43
C SER A 129 3.75 9.23 -6.60
N LEU A 130 4.93 9.20 -5.97
CA LEU A 130 5.47 10.27 -5.14
C LEU A 130 6.40 11.18 -5.96
N GLU A 131 5.85 12.01 -6.86
CA GLU A 131 6.36 13.33 -7.35
C GLU A 131 5.70 13.74 -8.69
N PRO A 132 5.57 15.04 -9.01
CA PRO A 132 5.08 16.18 -8.24
C PRO A 132 3.76 16.67 -8.88
N ASP A 133 2.61 16.45 -8.25
CA ASP A 133 1.33 16.67 -8.92
C ASP A 133 0.34 17.38 -8.00
N HIS A 134 0.05 18.67 -8.25
CA HIS A 134 -1.07 19.48 -7.71
C HIS A 134 -1.55 19.21 -6.26
N SER A 135 -0.66 18.71 -5.41
CA SER A 135 -1.00 18.14 -4.12
C SER A 135 -1.12 19.24 -3.08
N LEU A 136 -2.12 19.15 -2.22
CA LEU A 136 -2.19 19.97 -1.00
C LEU A 136 -1.09 19.60 0.02
N LEU A 137 -0.39 18.48 -0.19
CA LEU A 137 0.72 18.02 0.65
C LEU A 137 2.02 18.71 0.23
N THR A 138 2.74 19.22 1.23
CA THR A 138 4.11 19.73 1.05
C THR A 138 5.10 18.58 0.82
N THR A 139 6.30 18.89 0.34
CA THR A 139 7.40 17.91 0.22
C THR A 139 7.69 17.21 1.54
N SER A 140 7.72 17.95 2.66
CA SER A 140 7.94 17.37 4.00
C SER A 140 6.82 16.41 4.42
N GLN A 141 5.57 16.69 4.04
CA GLN A 141 4.44 15.81 4.29
C GLN A 141 4.52 14.53 3.45
N TRP A 142 5.01 14.62 2.21
CA TRP A 142 5.29 13.43 1.40
C TRP A 142 6.42 12.58 1.95
N THR A 143 7.51 13.20 2.42
CA THR A 143 8.58 12.49 3.13
C THR A 143 8.04 11.77 4.35
N LEU A 144 7.20 12.42 5.17
CA LEU A 144 6.57 11.77 6.31
C LEU A 144 5.78 10.52 5.90
N LEU A 145 4.94 10.62 4.87
CA LEU A 145 4.15 9.48 4.38
C LEU A 145 5.04 8.34 3.89
N SER A 146 6.12 8.65 3.19
CA SER A 146 7.11 7.66 2.76
C SER A 146 7.81 7.00 3.96
N ASN A 147 8.17 7.76 4.98
CA ASN A 147 8.82 7.21 6.17
C ASN A 147 7.86 6.28 6.91
N LEU A 148 6.63 6.73 7.20
CA LEU A 148 5.59 5.89 7.79
C LEU A 148 5.33 4.61 7.01
N TYR A 149 5.33 4.71 5.68
CA TYR A 149 5.18 3.57 4.79
C TYR A 149 6.25 2.49 5.03
N ASN A 150 7.46 2.89 5.42
CA ASN A 150 8.56 1.98 5.65
C ASN A 150 8.76 1.60 7.14
N THR A 151 8.33 2.44 8.09
CA THR A 151 8.54 2.22 9.53
C THR A 151 7.78 1.01 10.07
N PHE A 152 6.51 0.85 9.71
CA PHE A 152 5.75 -0.36 10.09
C PHE A 152 6.00 -1.45 9.06
N ASP A 153 6.72 -2.51 9.43
CA ASP A 153 7.02 -3.65 8.56
C ASP A 153 6.08 -4.83 8.86
N GLU A 154 5.06 -4.95 8.03
CA GLU A 154 4.04 -6.00 8.09
C GLU A 154 4.43 -7.32 7.40
N SER A 155 5.65 -7.44 6.85
CA SER A 155 6.02 -8.58 5.98
C SER A 155 5.83 -9.94 6.65
N GLN A 156 6.32 -10.08 7.88
CA GLN A 156 6.19 -11.30 8.66
C GLN A 156 4.72 -11.61 9.00
N LEU A 157 3.93 -10.59 9.34
CA LEU A 157 2.50 -10.73 9.62
C LEU A 157 1.72 -11.23 8.40
N LEU A 158 2.09 -10.77 7.21
CA LEU A 158 1.49 -11.25 5.96
C LEU A 158 1.84 -12.72 5.68
N ILE A 159 3.07 -13.13 5.96
CA ILE A 159 3.51 -14.53 5.80
C ILE A 159 2.72 -15.43 6.77
N LEU A 160 2.62 -15.04 8.04
CA LEU A 160 1.92 -15.79 9.07
C LEU A 160 0.41 -15.84 8.82
N GLY A 161 -0.21 -14.72 8.46
CA GLY A 161 -1.63 -14.67 8.10
C GLY A 161 -1.97 -15.61 6.94
N LYS A 162 -1.12 -15.65 5.91
CA LYS A 162 -1.27 -16.62 4.82
C LYS A 162 -1.10 -18.07 5.31
N SER A 163 -0.09 -18.31 6.14
CA SER A 163 0.20 -19.66 6.67
C SER A 163 -0.94 -20.18 7.53
N LEU A 164 -1.64 -19.30 8.28
CA LEU A 164 -2.84 -19.63 9.04
C LEU A 164 -3.98 -20.08 8.12
N VAL A 165 -4.21 -19.39 7.01
CA VAL A 165 -5.22 -19.78 6.01
C VAL A 165 -4.85 -21.13 5.38
N ASP A 166 -3.62 -21.28 4.93
CA ASP A 166 -3.15 -22.49 4.25
C ASP A 166 -3.23 -23.73 5.18
N THR A 167 -2.80 -23.59 6.44
CA THR A 167 -2.82 -24.67 7.43
C THR A 167 -4.25 -25.05 7.84
N HIS A 168 -5.14 -24.06 7.98
CA HIS A 168 -6.55 -24.32 8.29
C HIS A 168 -7.22 -25.21 7.23
N ASN A 169 -6.88 -24.99 5.96
CA ASN A 169 -7.43 -25.74 4.83
C ASN A 169 -6.82 -27.14 4.69
N SER A 170 -5.56 -27.35 5.09
CA SER A 170 -4.85 -28.62 4.91
C SER A 170 -5.00 -29.59 6.08
N SER A 171 -5.24 -29.09 7.30
CA SER A 171 -5.09 -29.85 8.54
C SER A 171 -6.30 -29.63 9.45
N GLN A 172 -7.37 -30.39 9.21
CA GLN A 172 -8.52 -30.49 10.11
C GLN A 172 -8.53 -31.89 10.75
N PRO A 173 -8.75 -32.03 12.07
CA PRO A 173 -9.06 -30.99 13.07
C PRO A 173 -7.83 -30.21 13.58
N ILE A 174 -8.07 -29.15 14.37
CA ILE A 174 -7.05 -28.30 15.03
C ILE A 174 -5.96 -29.18 15.64
N ASN A 175 -4.72 -28.95 15.23
CA ASN A 175 -3.55 -29.59 15.82
C ASN A 175 -2.71 -28.54 16.55
N VAL A 176 -1.81 -29.02 17.41
CA VAL A 176 -0.82 -28.19 18.15
C VAL A 176 -0.03 -27.26 17.22
N THR A 177 0.11 -27.63 15.93
CA THR A 177 0.78 -26.78 14.93
C THR A 177 0.00 -25.50 14.63
N TYR A 178 -1.34 -25.56 14.58
CA TYR A 178 -2.17 -24.38 14.34
C TYR A 178 -2.17 -23.43 15.53
N GLU A 179 -2.26 -23.96 16.76
CA GLU A 179 -2.20 -23.17 17.99
C GLU A 179 -0.87 -22.38 18.09
N ARG A 180 0.26 -23.08 17.89
CA ARG A 180 1.57 -22.43 17.84
C ARG A 180 1.69 -21.38 16.74
N LEU A 181 1.00 -21.56 15.62
CA LEU A 181 1.00 -20.59 14.53
C LEU A 181 0.21 -19.31 14.91
N VAL A 182 -0.87 -19.45 15.67
CA VAL A 182 -1.61 -18.29 16.22
C VAL A 182 -0.76 -17.56 17.26
N GLU A 183 -0.05 -18.29 18.14
CA GLU A 183 0.89 -17.69 19.10
C GLU A 183 1.99 -16.89 18.39
N ASN A 184 2.64 -17.49 17.38
CA ASN A 184 3.65 -16.80 16.57
C ASN A 184 3.08 -15.56 15.87
N TYR A 185 1.84 -15.62 15.38
CA TYR A 185 1.16 -14.49 14.78
C TYR A 185 0.98 -13.34 15.79
N LEU A 186 0.55 -13.64 17.02
CA LEU A 186 0.39 -12.63 18.07
C LEU A 186 1.74 -12.04 18.50
N LEU A 187 2.77 -12.87 18.69
CA LEU A 187 4.12 -12.41 19.02
C LEU A 187 4.69 -11.48 17.94
N SER A 188 4.54 -11.83 16.66
CA SER A 188 4.99 -10.97 15.56
C SER A 188 4.22 -9.64 15.48
N ILE A 189 2.98 -9.56 15.98
CA ILE A 189 2.26 -8.27 16.09
C ILE A 189 2.99 -7.38 17.11
N TYR A 190 3.27 -7.93 18.29
CA TYR A 190 3.94 -7.19 19.35
C TYR A 190 5.35 -6.73 18.92
N GLU A 191 6.15 -7.61 18.30
CA GLU A 191 7.47 -7.25 17.76
C GLU A 191 7.39 -6.13 16.70
N ALA A 192 6.40 -6.18 15.81
CA ALA A 192 6.18 -5.13 14.82
C ALA A 192 5.78 -3.80 15.48
N THR A 193 4.93 -3.85 16.51
CA THR A 193 4.55 -2.68 17.32
C THR A 193 5.76 -2.03 17.99
N GLY A 194 6.59 -2.82 18.69
CA GLY A 194 7.78 -2.30 19.39
C GLY A 194 8.77 -1.64 18.43
N ARG A 195 9.06 -2.29 17.28
CA ARG A 195 9.89 -1.69 16.22
C ARG A 195 9.28 -0.39 15.69
N TYR A 196 7.97 -0.37 15.43
CA TYR A 196 7.30 0.80 14.90
C TYR A 196 7.35 2.00 15.85
N LEU A 197 7.06 1.79 17.13
CA LEU A 197 7.09 2.85 18.15
C LEU A 197 8.51 3.38 18.36
N ARG A 198 9.52 2.51 18.29
CA ARG A 198 10.94 2.89 18.43
C ARG A 198 11.49 3.66 17.22
N LEU A 199 11.10 3.29 16.00
CA LEU A 199 11.67 3.81 14.76
C LEU A 199 10.83 4.91 14.10
N ASN A 200 9.75 5.38 14.74
CA ASN A 200 8.95 6.47 14.20
C ASN A 200 9.66 7.82 14.40
N ASP A 201 10.03 8.47 13.32
CA ASP A 201 10.82 9.72 13.32
C ASP A 201 10.28 10.82 14.25
N ASP A 202 8.95 10.99 14.35
CA ASP A 202 8.38 12.02 15.20
C ASP A 202 8.35 11.59 16.68
N ILE A 203 8.25 10.29 16.96
CA ILE A 203 8.39 9.73 18.32
C ILE A 203 9.85 9.81 18.78
N CYS A 204 10.82 9.55 17.90
CA CYS A 204 12.25 9.65 18.21
C CYS A 204 12.69 11.05 18.67
N LYS A 205 11.94 12.11 18.31
CA LYS A 205 12.21 13.48 18.74
C LYS A 205 11.78 13.78 20.18
N LEU A 206 11.04 12.87 20.81
CA LEU A 206 10.61 13.00 22.19
C LEU A 206 11.73 12.58 23.15
N SER A 207 11.69 13.11 24.38
CA SER A 207 12.63 12.69 25.42
C SER A 207 12.49 11.19 25.71
N PHE A 208 13.52 10.55 26.28
CA PHE A 208 13.43 9.16 26.74
C PHE A 208 12.21 8.91 27.64
N SER A 209 11.99 9.80 28.62
CA SER A 209 10.84 9.73 29.54
C SER A 209 9.50 9.76 28.79
N ASP A 210 9.35 10.68 27.83
CA ASP A 210 8.14 10.80 27.04
C ASP A 210 7.94 9.59 26.11
N ARG A 211 9.02 9.03 25.53
CA ARG A 211 8.97 7.81 24.71
C ARG A 211 8.56 6.59 25.52
N SER A 212 9.09 6.43 26.74
CA SER A 212 8.70 5.36 27.67
C SER A 212 7.23 5.44 28.06
N ILE A 213 6.75 6.62 28.44
CA ILE A 213 5.33 6.86 28.74
C ILE A 213 4.47 6.59 27.51
N LEU A 214 4.86 7.10 26.34
CA LEU A 214 4.11 6.87 25.10
C LEU A 214 4.06 5.38 24.75
N LEU A 215 5.17 4.66 24.88
CA LEU A 215 5.25 3.23 24.59
C LEU A 215 4.30 2.41 25.46
N ARG A 216 4.32 2.62 26.79
CA ARG A 216 3.41 1.98 27.74
C ARG A 216 1.94 2.17 27.38
N ASN A 217 1.64 3.35 26.85
CA ASN A 217 0.29 3.79 26.54
C ASN A 217 -0.16 3.36 25.12
N ALA A 218 0.77 3.32 24.17
CA ALA A 218 0.50 3.10 22.75
C ALA A 218 0.60 1.63 22.32
N ALA A 219 1.29 0.79 23.09
CA ALA A 219 1.56 -0.60 22.74
C ALA A 219 0.27 -1.39 22.44
N ASP A 220 -0.75 -1.27 23.29
CA ASP A 220 -2.07 -1.89 23.07
C ASP A 220 -2.74 -1.38 21.81
N ASN A 221 -2.78 -0.06 21.66
CA ASN A 221 -3.43 0.62 20.54
C ASN A 221 -2.89 0.14 19.19
N VAL A 222 -1.56 0.20 19.04
CA VAL A 222 -0.88 -0.19 17.81
C VAL A 222 -1.03 -1.69 17.58
N SER A 223 -0.85 -2.52 18.61
CA SER A 223 -0.94 -3.99 18.48
C SER A 223 -2.35 -4.45 18.11
N CYS A 224 -3.38 -3.96 18.78
CA CYS A 224 -4.77 -4.31 18.47
C CYS A 224 -5.17 -3.82 17.07
N MET A 225 -4.78 -2.60 16.70
CA MET A 225 -5.07 -2.07 15.36
C MET A 225 -4.35 -2.85 14.26
N ALA A 226 -3.08 -3.23 14.49
CA ALA A 226 -2.32 -4.05 13.55
C ALA A 226 -2.88 -5.46 13.41
N GLY A 227 -3.20 -6.11 14.54
CA GLY A 227 -3.83 -7.41 14.54
C GLY A 227 -5.17 -7.40 13.80
N ALA A 228 -6.01 -6.38 14.01
CA ALA A 228 -7.29 -6.23 13.33
C ALA A 228 -7.13 -6.06 11.81
N PHE A 229 -6.17 -5.25 11.37
CA PHE A 229 -5.90 -5.01 9.95
C PHE A 229 -5.47 -6.29 9.22
N ILE A 230 -4.49 -7.01 9.76
CA ILE A 230 -3.99 -8.25 9.13
C ILE A 230 -5.04 -9.36 9.19
N ALA A 231 -5.76 -9.49 10.32
CA ALA A 231 -6.85 -10.45 10.43
C ALA A 231 -7.98 -10.17 9.43
N HIS A 232 -8.27 -8.89 9.15
CA HIS A 232 -9.26 -8.50 8.14
C HIS A 232 -8.77 -8.84 6.73
N HIS A 233 -7.49 -8.57 6.43
CA HIS A 233 -6.91 -8.83 5.12
C HIS A 233 -7.04 -10.30 4.69
N PHE A 234 -6.80 -11.24 5.61
CA PHE A 234 -6.89 -12.68 5.34
C PHE A 234 -8.25 -13.29 5.70
N GLY A 235 -9.17 -12.53 6.28
CA GLY A 235 -10.44 -13.06 6.78
C GLY A 235 -10.26 -14.09 7.89
N LEU A 236 -9.27 -13.90 8.79
CA LEU A 236 -8.91 -14.89 9.80
C LEU A 236 -10.07 -15.22 10.74
N PHE A 237 -10.91 -14.24 11.11
CA PHE A 237 -12.08 -14.47 11.94
C PHE A 237 -13.22 -15.25 11.24
N SER A 238 -13.11 -15.49 9.93
CA SER A 238 -13.99 -16.42 9.21
C SER A 238 -13.52 -17.88 9.32
N LEU A 239 -12.30 -18.12 9.81
CA LEU A 239 -11.77 -19.45 10.05
C LEU A 239 -12.21 -19.92 11.45
N ASP A 240 -12.96 -21.01 11.51
CA ASP A 240 -13.47 -21.55 12.79
C ASP A 240 -12.33 -21.87 13.78
N SER A 241 -11.19 -22.38 13.30
CA SER A 241 -10.03 -22.68 14.14
C SER A 241 -9.44 -21.42 14.79
N PHE A 242 -9.30 -20.33 14.03
CA PHE A 242 -8.79 -19.06 14.54
C PHE A 242 -9.78 -18.43 15.52
N LEU A 243 -11.07 -18.42 15.16
CA LEU A 243 -12.14 -17.87 15.98
C LEU A 243 -12.21 -18.57 17.36
N LYS A 244 -12.07 -19.90 17.40
CA LYS A 244 -12.07 -20.68 18.65
C LYS A 244 -10.92 -20.29 19.58
N ILE A 245 -9.70 -20.19 19.06
CA ILE A 245 -8.52 -19.81 19.86
C ILE A 245 -8.67 -18.38 20.37
N MET A 246 -9.03 -17.44 19.51
CA MET A 246 -9.22 -16.05 19.91
C MET A 246 -10.36 -15.90 20.92
N ALA A 247 -11.45 -16.65 20.79
CA ALA A 247 -12.55 -16.65 21.75
C ALA A 247 -12.17 -17.23 23.12
N ALA A 248 -11.23 -18.18 23.15
CA ALA A 248 -10.67 -18.68 24.41
C ALA A 248 -9.78 -17.62 25.09
N MET A 249 -9.12 -16.76 24.30
CA MET A 249 -8.25 -15.69 24.82
C MET A 249 -9.01 -14.44 25.28
N PHE A 250 -10.02 -14.00 24.52
CA PHE A 250 -10.65 -12.68 24.69
C PHE A 250 -12.15 -12.71 24.95
N ASP A 251 -12.72 -13.91 25.15
CA ASP A 251 -14.16 -14.16 25.29
C ASP A 251 -15.03 -13.78 24.07
N LYS A 252 -16.32 -14.12 24.12
CA LYS A 252 -17.28 -13.84 23.04
C LYS A 252 -17.51 -12.35 22.80
N ARG A 253 -17.46 -11.53 23.86
CA ARG A 253 -17.64 -10.09 23.78
C ARG A 253 -16.43 -9.43 23.13
N GLY A 254 -15.21 -9.84 23.48
CA GLY A 254 -13.98 -9.37 22.84
C GLY A 254 -13.95 -9.70 21.35
N ILE A 255 -14.39 -10.90 20.96
CA ILE A 255 -14.57 -11.25 19.55
C ILE A 255 -15.60 -10.35 18.87
N SER A 256 -16.75 -10.12 19.50
CA SER A 256 -17.83 -9.29 18.93
C SER A 256 -17.38 -7.84 18.72
N LEU A 257 -16.66 -7.28 19.69
CA LEU A 257 -16.06 -5.94 19.60
C LEU A 257 -15.01 -5.90 18.48
N THR A 258 -14.13 -6.89 18.39
CA THR A 258 -13.12 -6.99 17.32
C THR A 258 -13.77 -7.05 15.94
N LEU A 259 -14.78 -7.89 15.74
CA LEU A 259 -15.52 -7.96 14.47
C LEU A 259 -16.23 -6.64 14.14
N TRP A 260 -16.72 -5.92 15.16
CA TRP A 260 -17.31 -4.60 14.97
C TRP A 260 -16.28 -3.56 14.53
N THR A 261 -15.08 -3.53 15.12
CA THR A 261 -14.01 -2.60 14.71
C THR A 261 -13.57 -2.83 13.27
N MET A 262 -13.54 -4.10 12.83
CA MET A 262 -13.13 -4.46 11.46
C MET A 262 -14.01 -3.88 10.35
N LYS A 263 -15.24 -3.43 10.67
CA LYS A 263 -16.15 -2.81 9.68
C LYS A 263 -15.66 -1.44 9.19
N PHE A 264 -14.76 -0.80 9.93
CA PHE A 264 -14.26 0.54 9.63
C PHE A 264 -12.86 0.54 8.99
N ILE A 265 -12.27 -0.64 8.79
CA ILE A 265 -10.93 -0.78 8.21
C ILE A 265 -10.92 -0.23 6.78
N ASN A 266 -9.97 0.66 6.51
CA ASN A 266 -9.72 1.17 5.17
C ASN A 266 -8.72 0.23 4.46
N PRO A 267 -9.00 -0.20 3.21
CA PRO A 267 -8.07 -1.03 2.45
C PRO A 267 -6.77 -0.32 2.05
N ASP A 268 -6.75 1.02 2.01
CA ASP A 268 -5.56 1.80 1.65
C ASP A 268 -4.51 1.70 2.76
N ILE A 269 -3.36 1.14 2.40
CA ILE A 269 -2.28 0.89 3.35
C ILE A 269 -1.68 2.16 3.94
N ILE A 270 -1.62 3.26 3.18
CA ILE A 270 -1.07 4.52 3.70
C ILE A 270 -2.01 5.05 4.78
N ILE A 271 -3.33 4.99 4.56
CA ILE A 271 -4.32 5.38 5.56
C ILE A 271 -4.17 4.55 6.83
N TYR A 272 -4.03 3.24 6.70
CA TYR A 272 -3.78 2.37 7.83
C TYR A 272 -2.52 2.79 8.62
N LYS A 273 -1.40 3.04 7.93
CA LYS A 273 -0.13 3.42 8.58
C LYS A 273 -0.21 4.79 9.26
N ILE A 274 -0.91 5.76 8.65
CA ILE A 274 -1.18 7.05 9.32
C ILE A 274 -2.09 6.83 10.54
N ALA A 275 -3.11 6.00 10.43
CA ALA A 275 -4.03 5.72 11.52
C ALA A 275 -3.34 4.99 12.69
N LEU A 276 -2.32 4.16 12.44
CA LEU A 276 -1.44 3.61 13.50
C LEU A 276 -0.76 4.75 14.26
N SER A 277 -0.23 5.77 13.57
CA SER A 277 0.40 6.93 14.20
C SER A 277 -0.60 7.75 15.01
N LEU A 278 -1.77 8.04 14.43
CA LEU A 278 -2.84 8.75 15.13
C LEU A 278 -3.28 8.01 16.40
N PHE A 279 -3.37 6.68 16.34
CA PHE A 279 -3.82 5.88 17.47
C PHE A 279 -2.76 5.70 18.55
N ALA A 280 -1.50 5.50 18.13
CA ALA A 280 -0.35 5.48 19.04
C ALA A 280 -0.27 6.77 19.85
N LEU A 281 -0.48 7.91 19.18
CA LEU A 281 -0.39 9.22 19.82
C LEU A 281 -1.67 9.61 20.56
N SER A 282 -2.79 8.91 20.39
CA SER A 282 -4.11 9.37 20.84
C SER A 282 -4.18 9.61 22.35
N LYS A 283 -4.74 10.75 22.77
CA LYS A 283 -4.86 11.13 24.19
C LYS A 283 -5.95 10.41 24.97
N THR A 284 -6.77 9.56 24.35
CA THR A 284 -7.74 8.71 25.08
C THR A 284 -7.07 7.90 26.20
N ILE A 285 -5.76 7.72 26.11
CA ILE A 285 -4.93 7.02 27.08
C ILE A 285 -4.68 7.83 28.38
N TYR A 286 -4.60 9.16 28.30
CA TYR A 286 -4.34 10.02 29.48
C TYR A 286 -5.58 10.30 30.33
N LEU A 287 -6.78 10.00 29.81
CA LEU A 287 -8.02 10.14 30.57
C LEU A 287 -8.18 9.07 31.66
N TYR A 288 -7.41 7.98 31.60
CA TYR A 288 -7.58 6.81 32.47
C TYR A 288 -6.38 6.49 33.37
N SER A 289 -5.30 7.28 33.30
CA SER A 289 -4.13 7.11 34.18
C SER A 289 -3.98 8.31 35.12
N PRO A 290 -4.76 8.38 36.22
CA PRO A 290 -4.77 9.52 37.14
C PRO A 290 -3.44 9.77 37.86
N ASP A 291 -2.51 8.80 37.83
CA ASP A 291 -1.21 8.90 38.50
C ASP A 291 -0.07 9.45 37.63
N ILE A 292 -0.31 9.71 36.34
CA ILE A 292 0.70 10.28 35.43
C ILE A 292 0.47 11.79 35.34
N SER A 293 1.11 12.54 36.23
CA SER A 293 1.23 14.00 36.11
C SER A 293 2.09 14.32 34.88
N ILE A 294 1.46 14.49 33.72
CA ILE A 294 2.16 15.02 32.55
C ILE A 294 2.54 16.45 32.89
N ASP A 295 3.85 16.71 32.93
CA ASP A 295 4.37 18.06 33.07
C ASP A 295 3.74 18.94 31.99
N SER A 296 3.08 20.02 32.40
CA SER A 296 2.19 20.83 31.54
C SER A 296 2.87 21.38 30.28
N SER A 297 4.20 21.46 30.27
CA SER A 297 5.03 21.86 29.13
C SER A 297 5.05 20.84 27.98
N ASN A 298 4.94 19.54 28.27
CA ASN A 298 5.22 18.46 27.30
C ASN A 298 3.98 18.03 26.49
N SER A 299 2.79 18.40 26.98
CA SER A 299 1.51 18.20 26.29
C SER A 299 1.48 18.88 24.91
N SER A 300 2.19 20.00 24.75
CA SER A 300 2.22 20.82 23.54
C SER A 300 2.90 20.12 22.36
N THR A 301 4.07 19.49 22.58
CA THR A 301 4.81 18.78 21.52
C THR A 301 4.02 17.59 20.99
N LEU A 302 3.45 16.78 21.88
CA LEU A 302 2.63 15.64 21.49
C LEU A 302 1.38 16.07 20.71
N PHE A 303 0.70 17.13 21.16
CA PHE A 303 -0.42 17.72 20.42
C PHE A 303 0.00 18.22 19.04
N HIS A 304 1.17 18.85 18.93
CA HIS A 304 1.68 19.32 17.65
C HIS A 304 1.92 18.14 16.68
N ILE A 305 2.52 17.06 17.17
CA ILE A 305 2.73 15.84 16.38
C ILE A 305 1.38 15.24 15.96
N GLN A 306 0.42 15.08 16.88
CA GLN A 306 -0.92 14.59 16.55
C GLN A 306 -1.60 15.42 15.46
N ASN A 307 -1.57 16.75 15.60
CA ASN A 307 -2.17 17.67 14.61
C ASN A 307 -1.50 17.54 13.24
N LYS A 308 -0.17 17.37 13.21
CA LYS A 308 0.57 17.11 11.98
C LYS A 308 0.06 15.85 11.28
N TYR A 309 -0.14 14.73 12.00
CA TYR A 309 -0.70 13.50 11.43
C TYR A 309 -2.15 13.66 10.97
N ALA A 310 -2.98 14.38 11.73
CA ALA A 310 -4.38 14.63 11.36
C ALA A 310 -4.49 15.48 10.08
N GLU A 311 -3.66 16.53 9.98
CA GLU A 311 -3.58 17.38 8.80
C GLU A 311 -3.13 16.59 7.57
N VAL A 312 -2.08 15.78 7.70
CA VAL A 312 -1.57 14.93 6.62
C VAL A 312 -2.62 13.90 6.19
N THR A 313 -3.35 13.30 7.13
CA THR A 313 -4.47 12.40 6.83
C THR A 313 -5.50 13.10 5.94
N TRP A 314 -5.96 14.28 6.35
CA TRP A 314 -6.97 15.03 5.61
C TRP A 314 -6.50 15.40 4.20
N LYS A 315 -5.29 15.94 4.09
CA LYS A 315 -4.69 16.31 2.79
C LYS A 315 -4.49 15.11 1.87
N TYR A 316 -4.00 13.99 2.41
CA TYR A 316 -3.82 12.75 1.67
C TYR A 316 -5.16 12.19 1.17
N LEU A 317 -6.20 12.23 2.00
CA LEU A 317 -7.54 11.79 1.61
C LEU A 317 -8.12 12.64 0.48
N ILE A 318 -7.99 13.98 0.55
CA ILE A 318 -8.43 14.86 -0.55
C ILE A 318 -7.65 14.56 -1.83
N TYR A 319 -6.33 14.44 -1.74
CA TYR A 319 -5.47 14.11 -2.87
C TYR A 319 -5.87 12.78 -3.52
N ARG A 320 -6.14 11.75 -2.73
CA ARG A 320 -6.38 10.38 -3.20
C ARG A 320 -7.81 10.14 -3.68
N TYR A 321 -8.81 10.72 -3.01
CA TYR A 321 -10.23 10.38 -3.20
C TYR A 321 -11.11 11.58 -3.59
N GLY A 322 -10.58 12.80 -3.55
CA GLY A 322 -11.36 14.03 -3.70
C GLY A 322 -12.16 14.38 -2.44
N TRP A 323 -12.69 15.60 -2.38
CA TRP A 323 -13.25 16.19 -1.15
C TRP A 323 -14.39 15.37 -0.54
N TYR A 324 -15.37 14.94 -1.34
CA TYR A 324 -16.58 14.29 -0.84
C TYR A 324 -16.29 12.91 -0.22
N GLU A 325 -15.48 12.09 -0.89
CA GLU A 325 -15.08 10.78 -0.36
C GLU A 325 -14.07 10.92 0.78
N ALA A 326 -13.21 11.95 0.76
CA ALA A 326 -12.31 12.27 1.87
C ALA A 326 -13.06 12.48 3.19
N VAL A 327 -14.19 13.18 3.18
CA VAL A 327 -15.04 13.37 4.38
C VAL A 327 -15.48 12.03 4.95
N LYS A 328 -15.95 11.11 4.10
CA LYS A 328 -16.42 9.78 4.53
C LYS A 328 -15.26 8.93 5.09
N HIS A 329 -14.12 8.92 4.40
CA HIS A 329 -12.94 8.19 4.87
C HIS A 329 -12.43 8.75 6.20
N PHE A 330 -12.38 10.07 6.36
CA PHE A 330 -11.96 10.72 7.60
C PHE A 330 -12.91 10.39 8.76
N HIS A 331 -14.21 10.47 8.51
CA HIS A 331 -15.24 10.04 9.46
C HIS A 331 -15.05 8.57 9.88
N ASN A 332 -14.85 7.65 8.92
CA ASN A 332 -14.63 6.24 9.21
C ASN A 332 -13.37 6.00 10.04
N ILE A 333 -12.28 6.74 9.80
CA ILE A 333 -11.06 6.66 10.61
C ILE A 333 -11.37 7.03 12.06
N ILE A 334 -12.09 8.14 12.30
CA ILE A 334 -12.47 8.54 13.67
C ILE A 334 -13.30 7.46 14.35
N TYR A 335 -14.32 6.92 13.66
CA TYR A 335 -15.14 5.82 14.20
C TYR A 335 -14.29 4.59 14.50
N TRP A 336 -13.33 4.28 13.65
CA TRP A 336 -12.43 3.15 13.87
C TRP A 336 -11.59 3.33 15.14
N LEU A 337 -11.00 4.51 15.34
CA LEU A 337 -10.21 4.83 16.53
C LEU A 337 -11.04 4.69 17.82
N VAL A 338 -12.26 5.25 17.83
CA VAL A 338 -13.19 5.12 18.98
C VAL A 338 -13.61 3.67 19.21
N ALA A 339 -13.89 2.94 18.14
CA ALA A 339 -14.27 1.54 18.21
C ALA A 339 -13.13 0.67 18.78
N LEU A 340 -11.89 0.93 18.36
CA LEU A 340 -10.70 0.29 18.88
C LEU A 340 -10.50 0.59 20.36
N THR A 341 -10.64 1.85 20.80
CA THR A 341 -10.57 2.18 22.24
C THR A 341 -11.57 1.37 23.06
N THR A 342 -12.81 1.22 22.57
CA THR A 342 -13.83 0.38 23.24
C THR A 342 -13.46 -1.10 23.27
N SER A 343 -12.82 -1.59 22.21
CA SER A 343 -12.37 -2.99 22.16
C SER A 343 -11.20 -3.24 23.11
N ILE A 344 -10.27 -2.29 23.21
CA ILE A 344 -9.07 -2.39 24.04
C ILE A 344 -9.42 -2.37 25.53
N THR A 345 -10.32 -1.48 25.95
CA THR A 345 -10.74 -1.45 27.37
C THR A 345 -11.35 -2.76 27.85
N HIS A 346 -11.98 -3.53 26.94
CA HIS A 346 -12.43 -4.89 27.23
C HIS A 346 -11.28 -5.90 27.20
N ILE A 347 -10.42 -5.84 26.18
CA ILE A 347 -9.29 -6.77 26.00
C ILE A 347 -8.25 -6.66 27.15
N GLN A 348 -8.08 -5.48 27.74
CA GLN A 348 -7.19 -5.24 28.89
C GLN A 348 -7.64 -5.95 30.18
N THR A 349 -8.86 -6.50 30.24
CA THR A 349 -9.28 -7.30 31.42
C THR A 349 -8.69 -8.72 31.42
N PHE A 350 -7.99 -9.12 30.36
CA PHE A 350 -7.44 -10.48 30.20
C PHE A 350 -5.94 -10.51 30.51
N SER A 351 -5.55 -11.29 31.52
CA SER A 351 -4.17 -11.35 32.04
C SER A 351 -3.13 -11.79 31.01
N THR A 352 -3.48 -12.71 30.11
CA THR A 352 -2.58 -13.19 29.05
C THR A 352 -2.22 -12.10 28.05
N HIS A 353 -3.15 -11.21 27.74
CA HIS A 353 -2.88 -10.07 26.86
C HIS A 353 -2.01 -9.03 27.55
N VAL A 354 -2.39 -8.64 28.78
CA VAL A 354 -1.65 -7.68 29.60
C VAL A 354 -0.20 -8.13 29.77
N TYR A 355 0.04 -9.39 30.12
CA TYR A 355 1.40 -9.93 30.26
C TYR A 355 2.25 -9.78 29.00
N ASN A 356 1.69 -10.07 27.82
CA ASN A 356 2.43 -9.95 26.56
C ASN A 356 2.74 -8.49 26.23
N ILE A 357 1.85 -7.57 26.58
CA ILE A 357 2.03 -6.13 26.36
C ILE A 357 3.08 -5.58 27.32
N ASP A 358 3.03 -5.94 28.60
CA ASP A 358 4.05 -5.57 29.58
C ASP A 358 5.43 -6.07 29.15
N SER A 359 5.52 -7.32 28.72
CA SER A 359 6.78 -7.90 28.21
C SER A 359 7.30 -7.16 26.96
N LEU A 360 6.42 -6.79 26.04
CA LEU A 360 6.78 -5.98 24.87
C LEU A 360 7.34 -4.62 25.28
N VAL A 361 6.66 -3.94 26.21
CA VAL A 361 7.05 -2.62 26.72
C VAL A 361 8.42 -2.71 27.37
N GLU A 362 8.64 -3.64 28.29
CA GLU A 362 9.92 -3.81 28.99
C GLU A 362 11.08 -4.05 28.01
N LEU A 363 10.90 -4.97 27.06
CA LEU A 363 11.92 -5.28 26.05
C LEU A 363 12.23 -4.05 25.16
N THR A 364 11.20 -3.30 24.79
CA THR A 364 11.36 -2.12 23.93
C THR A 364 12.00 -0.96 24.69
N GLU A 365 11.68 -0.74 25.96
CA GLU A 365 12.33 0.25 26.83
C GLU A 365 13.82 -0.05 27.04
N LEU A 366 14.16 -1.32 27.30
CA LEU A 366 15.56 -1.73 27.39
C LEU A 366 16.34 -1.42 26.11
N THR A 367 15.72 -1.62 24.95
CA THR A 367 16.33 -1.28 23.67
C THR A 367 16.50 0.23 23.50
N LEU A 368 15.50 1.04 23.89
CA LEU A 368 15.59 2.51 23.86
C LEU A 368 16.77 3.04 24.70
N ILE A 369 17.05 2.43 25.86
CA ILE A 369 18.19 2.81 26.69
C ILE A 369 19.51 2.56 25.96
N LEU A 370 19.63 1.41 25.29
CA LEU A 370 20.84 1.06 24.55
C LEU A 370 21.08 2.03 23.38
N ASP A 371 20.03 2.34 22.62
CA ASP A 371 20.09 3.27 21.49
C ASP A 371 20.56 4.67 21.95
N ASP A 372 20.03 5.19 23.06
CA ASP A 372 20.43 6.51 23.60
C ASP A 372 21.87 6.52 24.13
N VAL A 373 22.34 5.41 24.68
CA VAL A 373 23.73 5.26 25.15
C VAL A 373 24.69 5.25 23.96
N GLU A 374 24.36 4.55 22.88
CA GLU A 374 25.16 4.52 21.65
C GLU A 374 25.26 5.91 21.01
N GLU A 375 24.15 6.65 20.92
CA GLU A 375 24.13 8.01 20.36
C GLU A 375 24.97 8.99 21.21
N THR A 376 25.01 8.80 22.53
CA THR A 376 25.85 9.60 23.45
C THR A 376 27.34 9.28 23.30
N ILE A 377 27.69 8.06 22.87
CA ILE A 377 29.07 7.64 22.64
C ILE A 377 29.58 8.14 21.28
N GLU A 378 28.74 8.14 20.24
CA GLU A 378 29.10 8.61 18.90
C GLU A 378 29.22 10.15 18.79
N THR A 379 28.60 10.88 19.72
CA THR A 379 28.63 12.36 19.76
C THR A 379 29.78 12.95 20.60
N LYS A 380 30.64 12.10 21.19
CA LYS A 380 31.89 12.48 21.90
C LYS A 380 33.12 12.07 21.11
#